data_AF-A0A498ICY3-F1
#
_entry.id   AF-A0A498ICY3-F1
#
_cell.length_a   1.000
_cell.length_b   1.000
_cell.length_c   1.000
_cell.angle_alpha   90.00
_cell.angle_beta   90.00
_cell.angle_gamma   90.00
#
_symmetry.space_group_name_H-M   'P 1'
#
loop_
_entity.id
_entity.type
_entity.pdbx_description
1 polymer ?
#
loop_
_entity_poly.entity_id
_entity_poly.type
_entity_poly.pdbx_seq_one_letter_code
_entity_poly.pdbx_strand_id
1 'polypeptide(L)'
;MCIVLCFVYIYGYPKLFLIRLHHGGELGHEYYCGGKVAYIDYCDKDLMSLPVINDMVEAIGYNEMFMNYYYKIPNMDFSNGLKPIQSDADCQVTTSCL
;
A
#
# COMPACT_ATOMS: atom_id res chain seq x y z
N MET A 1 6.24 -12.16 -5.15
CA MET A 1 5.25 -12.07 -4.06
C MET A 1 4.39 -10.82 -4.25
N CYS A 2 3.13 -10.78 -3.77
CA CYS A 2 2.24 -9.62 -3.94
C CYS A 2 2.03 -8.87 -2.61
N ILE A 3 2.13 -7.54 -2.67
CA ILE A 3 1.90 -6.65 -1.54
C ILE A 3 0.74 -5.72 -1.86
N VAL A 4 -0.21 -5.61 -0.93
CA VAL A 4 -1.36 -4.72 -1.06
C VAL A 4 -1.33 -3.66 0.02
N LEU A 5 -1.23 -2.41 -0.40
CA LEU A 5 -1.25 -1.23 0.44
C LEU A 5 -2.68 -0.69 0.53
N CYS A 6 -3.19 -0.59 1.75
CA CYS A 6 -4.46 0.09 2.04
C CYS A 6 -4.17 1.36 2.83
N PHE A 7 -4.49 2.50 2.23
CA PHE A 7 -4.18 3.82 2.76
C PHE A 7 -5.36 4.31 3.60
N VAL A 8 -5.09 4.78 4.81
CA VAL A 8 -6.12 5.24 5.77
C VAL A 8 -5.72 6.59 6.34
N TYR A 9 -6.59 7.59 6.20
CA TYR A 9 -6.35 8.95 6.70
C TYR A 9 -6.25 9.00 8.24
N ILE A 10 -5.31 9.80 8.75
CA ILE A 10 -5.21 10.09 10.19
C ILE A 10 -5.92 11.43 10.47
N TYR A 11 -7.04 11.37 11.18
CA TYR A 11 -7.81 12.56 11.55
C TYR A 11 -6.96 13.55 12.37
N GLY A 12 -6.99 14.82 11.96
CA GLY A 12 -6.24 15.91 12.60
C GLY A 12 -4.87 16.21 12.00
N TYR A 13 -4.36 15.37 11.09
CA TYR A 13 -3.07 15.56 10.42
C TYR A 13 -3.23 15.46 8.89
N PRO A 14 -3.51 16.55 8.17
CA PRO A 14 -3.90 16.52 6.76
C PRO A 14 -2.83 16.01 5.78
N LYS A 15 -1.59 15.91 6.24
CA LYS A 15 -0.46 15.38 5.44
C LYS A 15 -0.05 13.96 5.82
N LEU A 16 -0.58 13.43 6.92
CA LEU A 16 -0.15 12.14 7.46
C LEU A 16 -1.25 11.10 7.32
N PHE A 17 -0.84 9.87 7.03
CA PHE A 17 -1.75 8.74 6.91
C PHE A 17 -1.10 7.46 7.45
N LEU A 18 -1.95 6.46 7.68
CA LEU A 18 -1.60 5.11 8.08
C LEU A 18 -1.64 4.21 6.85
N ILE A 19 -0.62 3.40 6.64
CA ILE A 19 -0.64 2.31 5.66
C ILE A 19 -0.94 1.01 6.41
N ARG A 20 -2.04 0.35 6.03
CA ARG A 20 -2.28 -1.05 6.35
C ARG A 20 -1.75 -1.90 5.20
N LEU A 21 -0.66 -2.61 5.43
CA LEU A 21 0.08 -3.35 4.42
C LEU A 21 -0.20 -4.85 4.56
N HIS A 22 -0.77 -5.46 3.52
CA HIS A 22 -0.99 -6.90 3.42
C HIS A 22 0.16 -7.57 2.67
N HIS A 23 0.79 -8.59 3.27
CA HIS A 23 1.99 -9.24 2.74
C HIS A 23 2.06 -10.74 3.08
N GLY A 24 2.94 -11.47 2.37
CA GLY A 24 3.20 -12.89 2.65
C GLY A 24 2.05 -13.84 2.30
N GLY A 25 1.05 -13.36 1.58
CA GLY A 25 -0.07 -14.14 1.06
C GLY A 25 -0.23 -13.99 -0.45
N GLU A 26 -1.43 -14.29 -0.93
CA GLU A 26 -1.75 -14.33 -2.37
C GLU A 26 -2.97 -13.47 -2.70
N LEU A 27 -2.99 -12.92 -3.92
CA LEU A 27 -4.13 -12.19 -4.45
C LEU A 27 -5.20 -13.18 -4.93
N GLY A 28 -6.33 -13.25 -4.23
CA GLY A 28 -7.55 -13.87 -4.72
C GLY A 28 -8.39 -12.91 -5.57
N HIS A 29 -9.49 -13.41 -6.11
CA HIS A 29 -10.42 -12.60 -6.91
C HIS A 29 -11.11 -11.50 -6.08
N GLU A 30 -11.52 -11.83 -4.85
CA GLU A 30 -12.31 -10.93 -4.00
C GLU A 30 -11.58 -10.48 -2.72
N TYR A 31 -10.47 -11.12 -2.37
CA TYR A 31 -9.73 -10.86 -1.14
C TYR A 31 -8.27 -11.32 -1.21
N TYR A 32 -7.47 -10.83 -0.26
CA TYR A 32 -6.09 -11.27 -0.04
C TYR A 32 -6.07 -12.49 0.90
N CYS A 33 -5.44 -13.59 0.48
CA CYS A 33 -5.49 -14.89 1.15
C CYS A 33 -4.19 -15.21 1.89
N GLY A 34 -4.29 -15.75 3.11
CA GLY A 34 -3.18 -16.47 3.77
C GLY A 34 -1.98 -15.65 4.24
N GLY A 35 -2.03 -14.31 4.16
CA GLY A 35 -0.92 -13.45 4.58
C GLY A 35 -1.09 -12.77 5.94
N LYS A 36 -0.21 -11.80 6.18
CA LYS A 36 -0.13 -10.99 7.40
C LYS A 36 -0.48 -9.54 7.09
N VAL A 37 -0.74 -8.78 8.16
CA VAL A 37 -0.96 -7.34 8.10
C VAL A 37 0.09 -6.63 8.95
N ALA A 38 0.78 -5.67 8.35
CA ALA A 38 1.62 -4.70 9.02
C ALA A 38 0.96 -3.32 8.98
N TYR A 39 1.31 -2.47 9.93
CA TYR A 39 0.84 -1.09 10.02
C TYR A 39 2.04 -0.16 10.04
N ILE A 40 2.03 0.85 9.17
CA ILE A 40 3.06 1.88 9.09
C ILE A 40 2.38 3.22 9.29
N ASP A 41 2.66 3.85 10.42
CA ASP A 41 2.04 5.10 10.86
C ASP A 41 2.88 6.32 10.46
N TYR A 42 2.25 7.50 10.53
CA TYR A 42 2.88 8.80 10.25
C TYR A 42 3.54 8.90 8.86
N CYS A 43 2.99 8.23 7.85
CA CYS A 43 3.46 8.36 6.47
C CYS A 43 3.13 9.74 5.92
N ASP A 44 4.12 10.46 5.36
CA ASP A 44 3.92 11.77 4.74
C ASP A 44 3.50 11.61 3.28
N LYS A 45 2.34 12.18 2.96
CA LYS A 45 1.75 12.18 1.61
C LYS A 45 2.69 12.76 0.56
N ASP A 46 3.40 13.84 0.89
CA ASP A 46 4.23 14.58 -0.07
C ASP A 46 5.56 13.84 -0.36
N LEU A 47 5.94 12.89 0.51
CA LEU A 47 7.19 12.11 0.37
C LEU A 47 6.97 10.71 -0.23
N MET A 48 5.73 10.32 -0.50
CA MET A 48 5.43 8.99 -1.05
C MET A 48 6.00 8.79 -2.46
N SER A 49 6.76 7.72 -2.61
CA SER A 49 7.39 7.30 -3.86
C SER A 49 7.63 5.78 -3.84
N LEU A 50 7.96 5.20 -4.99
CA LEU A 50 8.23 3.77 -5.10
C LEU A 50 9.43 3.33 -4.23
N PRO A 51 10.56 4.08 -4.16
CA PRO A 51 11.64 3.77 -3.24
C PRO A 51 11.20 3.76 -1.77
N VAL A 52 10.37 4.73 -1.36
CA VAL A 52 9.85 4.77 0.02
C VAL A 52 8.98 3.54 0.34
N ILE A 53 8.17 3.08 -0.62
CA ILE A 53 7.41 1.82 -0.46
C ILE A 53 8.36 0.62 -0.35
N ASN A 54 9.44 0.57 -1.14
CA ASN A 54 10.44 -0.48 -1.02
C ASN A 54 11.09 -0.48 0.37
N ASP A 55 11.51 0.68 0.87
CA ASP A 55 12.12 0.82 2.20
C ASP A 55 11.16 0.35 3.31
N MET A 56 9.86 0.67 3.20
CA MET A 56 8.81 0.21 4.12
C MET A 56 8.67 -1.32 4.14
N VAL A 57 8.82 -1.94 2.97
CA VAL A 57 8.65 -3.38 2.77
C VAL A 57 9.91 -4.16 3.18
N GLU A 58 11.09 -3.59 2.94
CA GLU A 58 12.36 -4.07 3.47
C GLU A 58 12.37 -4.02 5.01
N ALA A 59 11.85 -2.95 5.61
CA ALA A 59 11.76 -2.81 7.06
C ALA A 59 10.91 -3.91 7.74
N ILE A 60 9.95 -4.51 7.02
CA ILE A 60 9.16 -5.65 7.52
C ILE A 60 9.72 -7.01 7.12
N GLY A 61 10.91 -7.05 6.50
CA GLY A 61 11.70 -8.26 6.28
C GLY A 61 11.70 -8.81 4.85
N TYR A 62 11.31 -8.02 3.84
CA TYR A 62 11.35 -8.46 2.44
C TYR A 62 12.37 -7.69 1.61
N ASN A 63 13.38 -8.40 1.11
CA ASN A 63 14.47 -7.83 0.31
C ASN A 63 14.45 -8.31 -1.15
N GLU A 64 13.30 -8.80 -1.63
CA GLU A 64 13.18 -9.37 -2.98
C GLU A 64 13.10 -8.29 -4.06
N MET A 65 13.85 -8.47 -5.15
CA MET A 65 13.91 -7.56 -6.30
C MET A 65 12.63 -7.54 -7.17
N PHE A 66 11.63 -8.39 -6.90
CA PHE A 66 10.45 -8.57 -7.75
C PHE A 66 9.15 -8.63 -6.94
N MET A 67 8.83 -7.53 -6.25
CA MET A 67 7.55 -7.38 -5.56
C MET A 67 6.56 -6.61 -6.43
N ASN A 68 5.35 -7.17 -6.54
CA ASN A 68 4.24 -6.50 -7.17
C ASN A 68 3.47 -5.72 -6.10
N TYR A 69 3.48 -4.40 -6.22
CA TYR A 69 2.72 -3.51 -5.34
C TYR A 69 1.37 -3.18 -5.94
N TYR A 70 0.36 -3.18 -5.08
CA TYR A 70 -0.98 -2.75 -5.40
C TYR A 70 -1.48 -1.81 -4.32
N TYR A 71 -2.32 -0.85 -4.67
CA TYR A 71 -3.13 -0.13 -3.71
C TYR A 71 -4.61 -0.46 -3.88
N LYS A 72 -5.35 -0.37 -2.78
CA LYS A 72 -6.80 -0.48 -2.79
C LYS A 72 -7.42 0.90 -2.61
N ILE A 73 -8.28 1.31 -3.55
CA ILE A 73 -9.08 2.53 -3.45
C ILE A 73 -10.03 2.41 -2.24
N PRO A 74 -10.08 3.42 -1.35
CA PRO A 74 -11.03 3.43 -0.24
C PRO A 74 -12.48 3.28 -0.72
N ASN A 75 -13.32 2.60 0.07
CA ASN A 75 -14.76 2.39 -0.21
C ASN A 75 -15.12 1.61 -1.49
N MET A 76 -14.14 1.23 -2.31
CA MET A 76 -14.34 0.26 -3.40
C MET A 76 -14.13 -1.17 -2.89
N ASP A 77 -14.78 -2.13 -3.53
CA ASP A 77 -14.49 -3.55 -3.32
C ASP A 77 -13.12 -3.94 -3.90
N PHE A 78 -12.63 -5.13 -3.56
CA PHE A 78 -11.31 -5.57 -3.99
C PHE A 78 -11.19 -5.74 -5.51
N SER A 79 -12.26 -6.23 -6.16
CA SER A 79 -12.25 -6.52 -7.60
C SER A 79 -12.19 -5.25 -8.45
N ASN A 80 -12.87 -4.18 -8.03
CA ASN A 80 -12.89 -2.90 -8.76
C ASN A 80 -11.84 -1.90 -8.28
N GLY A 81 -11.48 -1.96 -7.00
CA GLY A 81 -10.65 -0.96 -6.31
C GLY A 81 -9.16 -1.26 -6.28
N LEU A 82 -8.72 -2.46 -6.68
CA LEU A 82 -7.29 -2.81 -6.67
C LEU A 82 -6.59 -2.28 -7.93
N LYS A 83 -5.51 -1.53 -7.74
CA LYS A 83 -4.72 -0.92 -8.82
C LYS A 83 -3.23 -1.17 -8.59
N PRO A 84 -2.45 -1.48 -9.64
CA PRO A 84 -1.01 -1.67 -9.50
C PRO A 84 -0.32 -0.33 -9.21
N ILE A 85 0.82 -0.39 -8.50
CA ILE A 85 1.76 0.73 -8.33
C ILE A 85 2.99 0.38 -9.16
N GLN A 86 3.25 1.12 -10.23
CA GLN A 86 4.37 0.87 -11.15
C GLN A 86 5.33 2.06 -11.25
N SER A 87 4.94 3.21 -10.70
CA SER A 87 5.69 4.46 -10.76
C SER A 87 5.43 5.35 -9.54
N ASP A 88 6.26 6.37 -9.38
CA ASP A 88 6.04 7.41 -8.36
C ASP A 88 4.73 8.18 -8.60
N ALA A 89 4.32 8.34 -9.86
CA ALA A 89 3.04 8.97 -10.19
C ALA A 89 1.85 8.18 -9.62
N ASP A 90 1.90 6.85 -9.65
CA ASP A 90 0.86 6.01 -9.05
C ASP A 90 0.80 6.22 -7.53
N CYS A 91 1.96 6.32 -6.86
CA CYS A 91 2.04 6.60 -5.43
C CYS A 91 1.35 7.93 -5.07
N GLN A 92 1.51 8.94 -5.91
CA GLN A 92 0.88 10.25 -5.74
C GLN A 92 -0.63 10.22 -6.00
N VAL A 93 -1.08 9.45 -7.00
CA VAL A 93 -2.51 9.22 -7.23
C VAL A 93 -3.13 8.51 -6.02
N THR A 94 -2.46 7.51 -5.46
CA THR A 94 -2.95 6.78 -4.30
C THR A 94 -3.20 7.69 -3.09
N THR A 95 -2.31 8.64 -2.82
CA THR A 95 -2.49 9.58 -1.72
C THR A 95 -3.52 10.68 -2.04
N SER A 96 -3.85 10.90 -3.31
CA SER A 96 -4.92 11.81 -3.74
C SER A 96 -6.33 11.22 -3.59
N CYS A 97 -6.44 9.88 -3.55
CA CYS A 97 -7.68 9.17 -3.26
C CYS A 97 -8.00 9.08 -1.76
N LEU A 98 -7.12 9.64 -0.90
CA LEU A 98 -7.33 9.78 0.55
C LEU A 98 -8.22 10.98 0.89
#